data_AF-A0A9W9HVS4-F1
#
_entry.id   AF-A0A9W9HVS4-F1
#
_cell.length_a   1.000
_cell.length_b   1.000
_cell.length_c   1.000
_cell.angle_alpha   90.00
_cell.angle_beta   90.00
_cell.angle_gamma   90.00
#
_symmetry.space_group_name_H-M   'P 1'
#
loop_
_entity.id
_entity.type
_entity.pdbx_description
1 polymer ?
#
loop_
_entity_poly.entity_id
_entity_poly.type
_entity_poly.pdbx_seq_one_letter_code
_entity_poly.pdbx_strand_id
1 'polypeptide(L)'
;MTDTISPFRISYRDQLELERNEAFRAMRDQLHRQECGTEEPSFCATHRRECTVSDQDSFRLHRDIIHTLLVPLFLINHQAERIAARALPSTKGAEPERAFRGEARSAFAWLHCILIEEHDWYLTARCPACIVNHVLHSEPTIRFVTVAAQLAGARSGFSCWLAALETAVREDPFWGDAFWPEIKERASRLTEGVQQLVRQCHELRTTLDSPCVSPALPKAAPVCDRSASVCTIPIKTSSFARKQVRLSREEQRYRSHLAWNAWNCSRELRQPLGGAPTQSRRRSMTS
;
A
#
# COMPACT_ATOMS: atom_id res chain seq x y z
N MET A 1 -17.78 23.47 -3.23
CA MET A 1 -18.46 23.40 -1.93
C MET A 1 -17.43 22.86 -0.94
N THR A 2 -17.30 23.45 0.24
CA THR A 2 -16.40 22.96 1.29
C THR A 2 -17.20 22.04 2.19
N ASP A 3 -17.01 20.73 2.04
CA ASP A 3 -17.77 19.77 2.83
C ASP A 3 -17.28 19.83 4.28
N THR A 4 -18.13 20.35 5.15
CA THR A 4 -17.83 20.57 6.57
C THR A 4 -18.10 19.33 7.42
N ILE A 5 -18.71 18.30 6.84
CA ILE A 5 -19.05 17.02 7.47
C ILE A 5 -18.40 15.92 6.65
N SER A 6 -17.84 14.91 7.32
CA SER A 6 -17.24 13.79 6.61
C SER A 6 -18.30 12.96 5.88
N PRO A 7 -18.03 12.53 4.62
CA PRO A 7 -18.96 11.69 3.87
C PRO A 7 -19.03 10.25 4.41
N PHE A 8 -18.07 9.84 5.22
CA PHE A 8 -18.02 8.48 5.77
C PHE A 8 -18.76 8.39 7.10
N ARG A 9 -19.54 7.32 7.26
CA ARG A 9 -20.27 7.04 8.49
C ARG A 9 -19.74 5.77 9.13
N ILE A 10 -19.10 5.92 10.29
CA ILE A 10 -18.59 4.79 11.09
C ILE A 10 -19.42 4.70 12.37
N SER A 11 -20.06 3.56 12.60
CA SER A 11 -20.91 3.37 13.78
C SER A 11 -20.07 3.37 15.06
N TYR A 12 -20.67 3.72 16.20
CA TYR A 12 -19.99 3.68 17.49
C TYR A 12 -19.40 2.29 17.80
N ARG A 13 -20.11 1.22 17.41
CA ARG A 13 -19.63 -0.16 17.56
C ARG A 13 -18.35 -0.39 16.75
N ASP A 14 -18.32 0.05 15.50
CA ASP A 14 -17.15 -0.12 14.63
C ASP A 14 -15.95 0.69 15.13
N GLN A 15 -16.20 1.88 15.70
CA GLN A 15 -15.14 2.67 16.36
C GLN A 15 -14.52 1.89 17.53
N LEU A 16 -15.33 1.24 18.37
CA LEU A 16 -14.82 0.39 19.45
C LEU A 16 -14.01 -0.81 18.93
N GLU A 17 -14.37 -1.38 17.79
CA GLU A 17 -13.61 -2.46 17.16
C GLU A 17 -12.26 -1.94 16.62
N LEU A 18 -12.25 -0.76 15.99
CA LEU A 18 -11.01 -0.08 15.56
C LEU A 18 -10.09 0.23 16.74
N GLU A 19 -10.63 0.73 17.85
CA GLU A 19 -9.86 1.03 19.08
C GLU A 19 -9.30 -0.24 19.77
N ARG A 20 -9.78 -1.44 19.41
CA ARG A 20 -9.17 -2.69 19.86
C ARG A 20 -8.01 -3.13 18.96
N ASN A 21 -7.87 -2.55 17.78
CA ASN A 21 -6.78 -2.87 16.86
C ASN A 21 -5.49 -2.13 17.28
N GLU A 22 -4.51 -2.90 17.76
CA GLU A 22 -3.22 -2.36 18.22
C GLU A 22 -2.44 -1.63 17.12
N ALA A 23 -2.47 -2.14 15.88
CA ALA A 23 -1.78 -1.51 14.76
C ALA A 23 -2.42 -0.16 14.40
N PHE A 24 -3.76 -0.10 14.42
CA PHE A 24 -4.49 1.14 14.22
C PHE A 24 -4.18 2.16 15.31
N ARG A 25 -4.22 1.76 16.58
CA ARG A 25 -3.88 2.64 17.72
C ARG A 25 -2.46 3.16 17.65
N ALA A 26 -1.48 2.29 17.37
CA ALA A 26 -0.09 2.70 17.23
C ALA A 26 0.10 3.72 16.10
N MET A 27 -0.62 3.55 14.98
CA MET A 27 -0.60 4.50 13.86
C MET A 27 -1.26 5.83 14.25
N ARG A 28 -2.42 5.79 14.91
CA ARG A 28 -3.12 6.97 15.41
C ARG A 28 -2.26 7.78 16.38
N ASP A 29 -1.60 7.13 17.33
CA ASP A 29 -0.68 7.78 18.27
C ASP A 29 0.54 8.40 17.57
N GLN A 30 1.00 7.81 16.46
CA GLN A 30 2.07 8.37 15.64
C GLN A 30 1.60 9.63 14.90
N LEU A 31 0.45 9.58 14.22
CA LEU A 31 -0.13 10.72 13.52
C LEU A 31 -0.43 11.88 14.48
N HIS A 32 -0.96 11.57 15.66
CA HIS A 32 -1.20 12.57 16.70
C HIS A 32 0.09 13.25 17.17
N ARG A 33 1.16 12.48 17.41
CA ARG A 33 2.48 13.05 17.77
C ARG A 33 3.05 13.93 16.66
N GLN A 34 2.81 13.59 15.39
CA GLN A 34 3.22 14.42 14.26
C GLN A 34 2.47 15.76 14.26
N GLU A 35 1.16 15.75 14.48
CA GLU A 35 0.37 16.98 14.59
C GLU A 35 0.78 17.87 15.77
N CYS A 36 1.06 17.28 16.93
CA CYS A 36 1.49 18.04 18.10
C CYS A 36 2.92 18.58 17.97
N GLY A 37 3.76 17.95 17.13
CA GLY A 37 5.15 18.35 16.90
C GLY A 37 5.31 19.44 15.84
N THR A 38 4.26 19.79 15.10
CA THR A 38 4.27 20.85 14.08
C THR A 38 3.74 22.16 14.66
N GLU A 39 4.44 23.27 14.42
CA GLU A 39 3.92 24.61 14.76
C GLU A 39 2.74 25.01 13.87
N GLU A 40 2.62 24.37 12.70
CA GLU A 40 1.49 24.59 11.82
C GLU A 40 0.23 23.85 12.30
N PRO A 41 -0.94 24.52 12.25
CA PRO A 41 -2.19 23.93 12.66
C PRO A 41 -2.64 22.80 11.71
N SER A 42 -3.12 21.68 12.28
CA SER A 42 -3.46 20.48 11.51
C SER A 42 -4.62 20.64 10.53
N PHE A 43 -5.53 21.60 10.74
CA PHE A 43 -6.60 21.93 9.81
C PHE A 43 -6.28 23.20 9.01
N CYS A 44 -6.65 23.23 7.71
CA CYS A 44 -6.54 24.43 6.90
C CYS A 44 -7.46 25.54 7.43
N ALA A 45 -7.21 26.79 7.01
CA ALA A 45 -7.96 27.94 7.52
C ALA A 45 -9.48 27.81 7.36
N THR A 46 -9.94 27.20 6.27
CA THR A 46 -11.36 26.99 5.98
C THR A 46 -11.98 25.97 6.93
N HIS A 47 -11.47 24.73 6.96
CA HIS A 47 -12.03 23.69 7.81
C HIS A 47 -11.85 23.98 9.31
N ARG A 48 -10.87 24.79 9.71
CA ARG A 48 -10.77 25.26 11.10
C ARG A 48 -11.93 26.17 11.51
N ARG A 49 -12.41 27.00 10.58
CA ARG A 49 -13.49 27.96 10.83
C ARG A 49 -14.87 27.32 10.67
N GLU A 50 -15.01 26.43 9.69
CA GLU A 50 -16.30 25.91 9.26
C GLU A 50 -16.67 24.58 9.93
N CYS A 51 -15.69 23.74 10.32
CA CYS A 51 -15.98 22.47 10.97
C CYS A 51 -16.08 22.64 12.50
N THR A 52 -17.12 22.05 13.09
CA THR A 52 -17.22 21.96 14.55
C THR A 52 -16.11 21.07 15.12
N VAL A 53 -15.87 21.11 16.42
CA VAL A 53 -14.88 20.23 17.08
C VAL A 53 -15.22 18.76 16.82
N SER A 54 -16.50 18.39 16.88
CA SER A 54 -16.97 17.03 16.59
C SER A 54 -16.68 16.61 15.14
N ASP A 55 -16.90 17.51 14.17
CA ASP A 55 -16.61 17.23 12.77
C ASP A 55 -15.10 17.07 12.54
N GLN A 56 -14.28 17.92 13.17
CA GLN A 56 -12.82 17.81 13.10
C GLN A 56 -12.34 16.47 13.67
N ASP A 57 -12.91 16.00 14.78
CA ASP A 57 -12.57 14.70 15.36
C ASP A 57 -12.99 13.53 14.46
N SER A 58 -14.14 13.64 13.80
CA SER A 58 -14.56 12.68 12.77
C SER A 58 -13.59 12.66 11.58
N PHE A 59 -13.18 13.82 11.08
CA PHE A 59 -12.20 13.92 10.01
C PHE A 59 -10.83 13.36 10.39
N ARG A 60 -10.36 13.59 11.63
CA ARG A 60 -9.12 12.98 12.13
C ARG A 60 -9.23 11.47 12.13
N LEU A 61 -10.32 10.92 12.70
CA LEU A 61 -10.55 9.47 12.73
C LEU A 61 -10.51 8.87 11.32
N HIS A 62 -11.24 9.46 10.36
CA HIS A 62 -11.28 8.94 9.00
C HIS A 62 -9.93 9.09 8.28
N ARG A 63 -9.19 10.19 8.48
CA ARG A 63 -7.81 10.35 7.98
C ARG A 63 -6.89 9.27 8.55
N ASP A 64 -6.99 8.98 9.83
CA ASP A 64 -6.17 7.96 10.50
C ASP A 64 -6.47 6.56 9.93
N ILE A 65 -7.74 6.24 9.66
CA ILE A 65 -8.15 4.99 9.01
C ILE A 65 -7.56 4.91 7.59
N ILE A 66 -7.76 5.96 6.78
CA ILE A 66 -7.23 6.03 5.41
C ILE A 66 -5.71 5.84 5.42
N HIS A 67 -5.00 6.58 6.26
CA HIS A 67 -3.54 6.46 6.36
C HIS A 67 -3.12 5.03 6.70
N THR A 68 -3.77 4.42 7.69
CA THR A 68 -3.48 3.04 8.12
C THR A 68 -3.69 2.03 6.99
N LEU A 69 -4.74 2.22 6.18
CA LEU A 69 -5.03 1.38 5.03
C LEU A 69 -4.03 1.58 3.87
N LEU A 70 -3.61 2.82 3.61
CA LEU A 70 -2.74 3.15 2.48
C LEU A 70 -1.27 2.79 2.71
N VAL A 71 -0.79 2.83 3.95
CA VAL A 71 0.61 2.49 4.30
C VAL A 71 1.06 1.14 3.72
N PRO A 72 0.32 0.03 3.87
CA PRO A 72 0.66 -1.25 3.24
C PRO A 72 0.90 -1.19 1.73
N LEU A 73 0.06 -0.47 0.97
CA LEU A 73 0.21 -0.35 -0.48
C LEU A 73 1.50 0.37 -0.86
N PHE A 74 1.83 1.44 -0.13
CA PHE A 74 3.10 2.15 -0.31
C PHE A 74 4.31 1.26 0.01
N LEU A 75 4.24 0.44 1.07
CA LEU A 75 5.31 -0.50 1.41
C LEU A 75 5.48 -1.59 0.34
N ILE A 76 4.37 -2.11 -0.20
CA ILE A 76 4.38 -3.09 -1.29
C ILE A 76 5.03 -2.49 -2.54
N ASN A 77 4.62 -1.30 -2.97
CA ASN A 77 5.17 -0.65 -4.16
C ASN A 77 6.68 -0.43 -4.05
N HIS A 78 7.16 0.15 -2.94
CA HIS A 78 8.58 0.37 -2.75
C HIS A 78 9.39 -0.93 -2.65
N GLN A 79 8.82 -1.97 -2.03
CA GLN A 79 9.47 -3.28 -2.01
C GLN A 79 9.55 -3.89 -3.42
N ALA A 80 8.51 -3.69 -4.24
CA ALA A 80 8.49 -4.09 -5.64
C ALA A 80 9.53 -3.32 -6.47
N GLU A 81 9.65 -2.01 -6.32
CA GLU A 81 10.68 -1.18 -6.97
C GLU A 81 12.09 -1.68 -6.65
N ARG A 82 12.38 -1.96 -5.37
CA ARG A 82 13.68 -2.49 -4.95
C ARG A 82 13.98 -3.86 -5.54
N ILE A 83 12.96 -4.71 -5.71
CA ILE A 83 13.11 -6.02 -6.34
C ILE A 83 13.34 -5.85 -7.84
N ALA A 84 12.56 -5.01 -8.50
CA ALA A 84 12.70 -4.73 -9.92
C ALA A 84 14.10 -4.20 -10.25
N ALA A 85 14.61 -3.25 -9.45
CA ALA A 85 15.95 -2.69 -9.61
C ALA A 85 17.08 -3.73 -9.45
N ARG A 86 16.84 -4.83 -8.72
CA ARG A 86 17.80 -5.94 -8.58
C ARG A 86 17.63 -7.03 -9.63
N ALA A 87 16.40 -7.26 -10.09
CA ALA A 87 16.06 -8.33 -11.02
C ALA A 87 16.35 -7.96 -12.47
N LEU A 88 16.28 -6.67 -12.82
CA LEU A 88 16.55 -6.19 -14.16
C LEU A 88 18.06 -5.93 -14.36
N PRO A 89 18.60 -6.19 -15.56
CA PRO A 89 19.96 -5.78 -15.91
C PRO A 89 20.14 -4.28 -15.70
N SER A 90 21.33 -3.85 -15.29
CA SER A 90 21.70 -2.44 -15.07
C SER A 90 21.82 -1.63 -16.39
N THR A 91 21.00 -1.92 -17.39
CA THR A 91 20.89 -1.12 -18.60
C THR A 91 20.07 0.13 -18.30
N LYS A 92 20.65 1.28 -18.64
CA LYS A 92 20.01 2.59 -18.48
C LYS A 92 18.65 2.59 -19.19
N GLY A 93 17.56 2.87 -18.45
CA GLY A 93 16.20 2.98 -19.01
C GLY A 93 15.39 1.68 -19.02
N ALA A 94 15.74 0.67 -18.23
CA ALA A 94 14.85 -0.46 -18.01
C ALA A 94 13.65 -0.02 -17.15
N GLU A 95 12.46 0.02 -17.75
CA GLU A 95 11.21 0.29 -17.04
C GLU A 95 10.96 -0.77 -15.93
N PRO A 96 10.75 -0.35 -14.67
CA PRO A 96 10.73 -1.27 -13.52
C PRO A 96 9.61 -2.30 -13.58
N GLU A 97 8.48 -2.01 -14.23
CA GLU A 97 7.37 -2.94 -14.35
C GLU A 97 7.71 -4.18 -15.19
N ARG A 98 8.78 -4.13 -16.00
CA ARG A 98 9.27 -5.28 -16.79
C ARG A 98 9.80 -6.42 -15.94
N ALA A 99 10.06 -6.19 -14.65
CA ALA A 99 10.41 -7.25 -13.71
C ALA A 99 9.24 -8.20 -13.43
N PHE A 100 8.01 -7.76 -13.69
CA PHE A 100 6.78 -8.47 -13.37
C PHE A 100 6.03 -8.91 -14.63
N ARG A 101 5.10 -9.85 -14.47
CA ARG A 101 4.31 -10.43 -15.57
C ARG A 101 2.82 -10.48 -15.26
N GLY A 102 1.98 -10.47 -16.29
CA GLY A 102 0.52 -10.56 -16.15
C GLY A 102 -0.05 -9.42 -15.32
N GLU A 103 -1.05 -9.71 -14.49
CA GLU A 103 -1.71 -8.71 -13.65
C GLU A 103 -0.78 -8.06 -12.62
N ALA A 104 0.30 -8.75 -12.20
CA ALA A 104 1.30 -8.14 -11.32
C ALA A 104 2.00 -6.94 -11.97
N ARG A 105 2.26 -7.00 -13.29
CA ARG A 105 2.86 -5.89 -14.04
C ARG A 105 1.91 -4.70 -14.10
N SER A 106 0.65 -4.96 -14.46
CA SER A 106 -0.39 -3.92 -14.52
C SER A 106 -0.63 -3.29 -13.15
N ALA A 107 -0.68 -4.09 -12.09
CA ALA A 107 -0.84 -3.61 -10.73
C ALA A 107 0.35 -2.78 -10.25
N PHE A 108 1.59 -3.20 -10.55
CA PHE A 108 2.77 -2.40 -10.24
C PHE A 108 2.75 -1.07 -10.99
N ALA A 109 2.50 -1.07 -12.30
CA ALA A 109 2.45 0.16 -13.09
C ALA A 109 1.38 1.13 -12.56
N TRP A 110 0.19 0.60 -12.22
CA TRP A 110 -0.89 1.40 -11.66
C TRP A 110 -0.55 1.95 -10.28
N LEU A 111 -0.04 1.11 -9.35
CA LEU A 111 0.36 1.55 -8.01
C LEU A 111 1.47 2.60 -8.07
N HIS A 112 2.47 2.38 -8.92
CA HIS A 112 3.57 3.32 -9.10
C HIS A 112 3.08 4.67 -9.62
N CYS A 113 2.18 4.66 -10.62
CA CYS A 113 1.56 5.86 -11.17
C CYS A 113 0.75 6.64 -10.13
N ILE A 114 -0.19 5.99 -9.43
CA ILE A 114 -1.04 6.70 -8.44
C ILE A 114 -0.20 7.23 -7.26
N LEU A 115 0.83 6.51 -6.83
CA LEU A 115 1.70 6.98 -5.73
C LEU A 115 2.59 8.15 -6.17
N ILE A 116 2.93 8.28 -7.45
CA ILE A 116 3.64 9.46 -7.96
C ILE A 116 2.68 10.65 -8.06
N GLU A 117 1.49 10.44 -8.61
CA GLU A 117 0.52 11.51 -8.87
C GLU A 117 -0.10 12.07 -7.59
N GLU A 118 -0.41 11.20 -6.63
CA GLU A 118 -1.12 11.54 -5.39
C GLU A 118 -0.18 11.61 -4.17
N HIS A 119 1.10 11.94 -4.39
CA HIS A 119 2.15 11.84 -3.37
C HIS A 119 1.82 12.58 -2.06
N ASP A 120 1.45 13.84 -2.18
CA ASP A 120 1.16 14.68 -1.02
C ASP A 120 -0.12 14.25 -0.29
N TRP A 121 -1.04 13.59 -0.99
CA TRP A 121 -2.30 13.15 -0.43
C TRP A 121 -2.16 11.84 0.34
N TYR A 122 -1.51 10.80 -0.21
CA TYR A 122 -1.44 9.50 0.48
C TYR A 122 -0.56 9.54 1.74
N LEU A 123 0.38 10.49 1.82
CA LEU A 123 1.15 10.73 3.05
C LEU A 123 0.26 11.27 4.19
N THR A 124 -0.93 11.76 3.87
CA THR A 124 -1.93 12.30 4.81
C THR A 124 -1.41 13.42 5.71
N ALA A 125 -0.40 14.15 5.23
CA ALA A 125 0.28 15.22 5.97
C ALA A 125 -0.45 16.58 5.89
N ARG A 126 -1.55 16.66 5.13
CA ARG A 126 -2.37 17.87 4.96
C ARG A 126 -3.58 17.84 5.90
N CYS A 127 -4.42 18.87 5.80
CA CYS A 127 -5.68 18.97 6.54
C CYS A 127 -6.50 17.67 6.49
N PRO A 128 -6.90 17.07 7.64
CA PRO A 128 -7.66 15.83 7.68
C PRO A 128 -8.93 15.87 6.82
N ALA A 129 -9.68 16.97 6.87
CA ALA A 129 -10.87 17.15 6.04
C ALA A 129 -10.55 17.14 4.54
N CYS A 130 -9.49 17.81 4.10
CA CYS A 130 -9.06 17.77 2.70
C CYS A 130 -8.66 16.34 2.28
N ILE A 131 -7.93 15.61 3.11
CA ILE A 131 -7.52 14.22 2.82
C ILE A 131 -8.75 13.32 2.66
N VAL A 132 -9.69 13.42 3.59
CA VAL A 132 -10.91 12.62 3.63
C VAL A 132 -11.80 12.93 2.43
N ASN A 133 -12.03 14.20 2.12
CA ASN A 133 -12.87 14.59 0.99
C ASN A 133 -12.22 14.25 -0.36
N HIS A 134 -10.89 14.25 -0.44
CA HIS A 134 -10.16 13.88 -1.67
C HIS A 134 -10.34 12.41 -2.07
N VAL A 135 -10.75 11.54 -1.12
CA VAL A 135 -11.10 10.15 -1.45
C VAL A 135 -12.18 10.08 -2.53
N LEU A 136 -13.17 10.98 -2.51
CA LEU A 136 -14.27 11.00 -3.49
C LEU A 136 -13.99 11.93 -4.67
N HIS A 137 -12.78 12.48 -4.80
CA HIS A 137 -12.47 13.46 -5.84
C HIS A 137 -12.34 12.84 -7.24
N SER A 138 -11.90 11.58 -7.33
CA SER A 138 -11.70 10.90 -8.62
C SER A 138 -11.88 9.39 -8.48
N GLU A 139 -12.14 8.70 -9.59
CA GLU A 139 -12.25 7.24 -9.59
C GLU A 139 -10.96 6.58 -9.10
N PRO A 140 -9.75 7.01 -9.51
CA PRO A 140 -8.51 6.41 -9.02
C PRO A 140 -8.35 6.50 -7.50
N THR A 141 -8.75 7.59 -6.86
CA THR A 141 -8.63 7.74 -5.38
C THR A 141 -9.64 6.85 -4.65
N ILE A 142 -10.88 6.75 -5.14
CA ILE A 142 -11.88 5.81 -4.61
C ILE A 142 -11.38 4.37 -4.75
N ARG A 143 -10.91 4.01 -5.96
CA ARG A 143 -10.38 2.67 -6.24
C ARG A 143 -9.16 2.35 -5.39
N PHE A 144 -8.26 3.30 -5.18
CA PHE A 144 -7.07 3.10 -4.36
C PHE A 144 -7.42 2.75 -2.92
N VAL A 145 -8.32 3.51 -2.29
CA VAL A 145 -8.78 3.26 -0.92
C VAL A 145 -9.59 1.96 -0.86
N THR A 146 -10.37 1.63 -1.89
CA THR A 146 -11.10 0.37 -1.98
C THR A 146 -10.14 -0.84 -2.02
N VAL A 147 -9.09 -0.78 -2.84
CA VAL A 147 -8.04 -1.81 -2.91
C VAL A 147 -7.36 -1.97 -1.55
N ALA A 148 -7.01 -0.86 -0.90
CA ALA A 148 -6.40 -0.87 0.42
C ALA A 148 -7.28 -1.57 1.47
N ALA A 149 -8.58 -1.25 1.48
CA ALA A 149 -9.56 -1.88 2.36
C ALA A 149 -9.76 -3.38 2.06
N GLN A 150 -9.82 -3.76 0.78
CA GLN A 150 -9.93 -5.16 0.37
C GLN A 150 -8.71 -5.99 0.76
N LEU A 151 -7.50 -5.42 0.64
CA LEU A 151 -6.25 -6.07 1.04
C LEU A 151 -6.13 -6.22 2.56
N ALA A 152 -6.66 -5.27 3.34
CA ALA A 152 -6.76 -5.41 4.79
C ALA A 152 -7.63 -6.62 5.16
N GLY A 153 -8.71 -6.83 4.40
CA GLY A 153 -9.60 -7.98 4.55
C GLY A 153 -10.43 -7.94 5.84
N ALA A 154 -11.40 -8.85 5.96
CA ALA A 154 -12.41 -8.81 7.01
C ALA A 154 -11.85 -8.96 8.45
N ARG A 155 -10.68 -9.58 8.61
CA ARG A 155 -10.06 -9.87 9.92
C ARG A 155 -9.17 -8.74 10.43
N SER A 156 -9.00 -7.68 9.66
CA SER A 156 -8.18 -6.53 10.04
C SER A 156 -8.88 -5.54 10.97
N GLY A 157 -10.18 -5.71 11.23
CA GLY A 157 -10.96 -4.72 11.99
C GLY A 157 -11.33 -3.46 11.19
N PHE A 158 -11.00 -3.40 9.90
CA PHE A 158 -11.37 -2.30 8.99
C PHE A 158 -12.53 -2.64 8.04
N SER A 159 -13.29 -3.70 8.32
CA SER A 159 -14.44 -4.11 7.50
C SER A 159 -15.51 -3.02 7.41
N CYS A 160 -15.68 -2.23 8.48
CA CYS A 160 -16.58 -1.08 8.53
C CYS A 160 -16.24 -0.01 7.47
N TRP A 161 -14.95 0.16 7.16
CA TRP A 161 -14.51 1.21 6.24
C TRP A 161 -14.98 0.96 4.81
N LEU A 162 -14.95 -0.29 4.34
CA LEU A 162 -15.42 -0.62 3.00
C LEU A 162 -16.93 -0.35 2.85
N ALA A 163 -17.71 -0.65 3.88
CA ALA A 163 -19.15 -0.35 3.90
C ALA A 163 -19.42 1.17 3.96
N ALA A 164 -18.63 1.91 4.74
CA ALA A 164 -18.72 3.36 4.81
C ALA A 164 -18.35 4.02 3.46
N LEU A 165 -17.30 3.54 2.80
CA LEU A 165 -16.90 4.01 1.47
C LEU A 165 -17.95 3.68 0.41
N GLU A 166 -18.48 2.46 0.41
CA GLU A 166 -19.56 2.03 -0.46
C GLU A 166 -20.79 2.94 -0.30
N THR A 167 -21.20 3.23 0.93
CA THR A 167 -22.31 4.15 1.22
C THR A 167 -22.00 5.57 0.73
N ALA A 168 -20.82 6.08 1.04
CA ALA A 168 -20.40 7.43 0.67
C ALA A 168 -20.39 7.65 -0.85
N VAL A 169 -19.88 6.69 -1.64
CA VAL A 169 -19.90 6.78 -3.11
C VAL A 169 -21.32 6.74 -3.66
N ARG A 170 -22.18 5.88 -3.12
CA ARG A 170 -23.56 5.75 -3.60
C ARG A 170 -24.43 6.96 -3.28
N GLU A 171 -24.21 7.59 -2.14
CA GLU A 171 -24.94 8.78 -1.70
C GLU A 171 -24.35 10.08 -2.28
N ASP A 172 -23.16 10.02 -2.89
CA ASP A 172 -22.52 11.20 -3.46
C ASP A 172 -23.29 11.72 -4.69
N PRO A 173 -23.56 13.05 -4.79
CA PRO A 173 -24.32 13.62 -5.90
C PRO A 173 -23.68 13.47 -7.29
N PHE A 174 -22.36 13.36 -7.38
CA PHE A 174 -21.64 13.20 -8.63
C PHE A 174 -21.48 11.72 -9.02
N TRP A 175 -21.10 10.86 -8.07
CA TRP A 175 -20.92 9.42 -8.32
C TRP A 175 -22.25 8.67 -8.33
N GLY A 176 -23.00 8.68 -7.24
CA GLY A 176 -24.27 7.97 -7.14
C GLY A 176 -24.16 6.43 -7.20
N ASP A 177 -25.32 5.77 -7.07
CA ASP A 177 -25.40 4.31 -6.92
C ASP A 177 -24.84 3.51 -8.10
N ALA A 178 -25.02 4.02 -9.32
CA ALA A 178 -24.68 3.31 -10.55
C ALA A 178 -23.17 3.09 -10.76
N PHE A 179 -22.31 3.91 -10.15
CA PHE A 179 -20.86 3.87 -10.37
C PHE A 179 -20.15 2.88 -9.46
N TRP A 180 -20.68 2.64 -8.26
CA TRP A 180 -20.03 1.79 -7.28
C TRP A 180 -19.75 0.35 -7.78
N PRO A 181 -20.68 -0.36 -8.45
CA PRO A 181 -20.41 -1.71 -8.95
C PRO A 181 -19.18 -1.79 -9.85
N GLU A 182 -19.03 -0.83 -10.78
CA GLU A 182 -17.90 -0.80 -11.70
C GLU A 182 -16.59 -0.48 -10.99
N ILE A 183 -16.59 0.51 -10.09
CA ILE A 183 -15.42 0.86 -9.28
C ILE A 183 -14.98 -0.33 -8.42
N LYS A 184 -15.94 -1.00 -7.76
CA LYS A 184 -15.69 -2.18 -6.93
C LYS A 184 -15.09 -3.32 -7.73
N GLU A 185 -15.60 -3.59 -8.94
CA GLU A 185 -15.06 -4.63 -9.82
C GLU A 185 -13.61 -4.31 -10.24
N ARG A 186 -13.35 -3.08 -10.67
CA ARG A 186 -11.99 -2.62 -11.03
C ARG A 186 -11.03 -2.70 -9.83
N ALA A 187 -11.50 -2.33 -8.65
CA ALA A 187 -10.74 -2.47 -7.41
C ALA A 187 -10.44 -3.94 -7.08
N SER A 188 -11.41 -4.84 -7.23
CA SER A 188 -11.20 -6.28 -6.99
C SER A 188 -10.15 -6.88 -7.94
N ARG A 189 -10.22 -6.59 -9.24
CA ARG A 189 -9.20 -7.04 -10.20
C ARG A 189 -7.81 -6.50 -9.86
N LEU A 190 -7.73 -5.22 -9.48
CA LEU A 190 -6.48 -4.61 -9.07
C LEU A 190 -5.94 -5.24 -7.77
N THR A 191 -6.79 -5.51 -6.78
CA THR A 191 -6.44 -6.23 -5.54
C THR A 191 -5.80 -7.59 -5.85
N GLU A 192 -6.38 -8.37 -6.76
CA GLU A 192 -5.80 -9.63 -7.22
C GLU A 192 -4.43 -9.42 -7.88
N GLY A 193 -4.29 -8.38 -8.71
CA GLY A 193 -3.02 -7.99 -9.32
C GLY A 193 -1.96 -7.60 -8.28
N VAL A 194 -2.33 -6.87 -7.22
CA VAL A 194 -1.42 -6.51 -6.12
C VAL A 194 -1.00 -7.76 -5.33
N GLN A 195 -1.91 -8.71 -5.10
CA GLN A 195 -1.56 -9.99 -4.49
C GLN A 195 -0.61 -10.82 -5.38
N GLN A 196 -0.81 -10.80 -6.70
CA GLN A 196 0.14 -11.41 -7.65
C GLN A 196 1.51 -10.72 -7.63
N LEU A 197 1.54 -9.39 -7.53
CA LEU A 197 2.77 -8.60 -7.40
C LEU A 197 3.55 -9.02 -6.15
N VAL A 198 2.89 -9.10 -4.99
CA VAL A 198 3.54 -9.55 -3.75
C VAL A 198 4.12 -10.97 -3.88
N ARG A 199 3.40 -11.88 -4.56
CA ARG A 199 3.91 -13.24 -4.84
C ARG A 199 5.16 -13.22 -5.72
N GLN A 200 5.13 -12.51 -6.85
CA GLN A 200 6.28 -12.40 -7.75
C GLN A 200 7.47 -11.70 -7.08
N CYS A 201 7.23 -10.71 -6.21
CA CYS A 201 8.25 -10.11 -5.39
C CYS A 201 8.96 -11.14 -4.50
N HIS A 202 8.22 -12.05 -3.88
CA HIS A 202 8.79 -13.12 -3.08
C HIS A 202 9.62 -14.10 -3.93
N GLU A 203 9.09 -14.54 -5.07
CA GLU A 203 9.75 -15.45 -6.01
C GLU A 203 11.08 -14.86 -6.54
N LEU A 204 11.06 -13.61 -6.98
CA LEU A 204 12.25 -12.91 -7.45
C LEU A 204 13.28 -12.74 -6.33
N ARG A 205 12.85 -12.41 -5.10
CA ARG A 205 13.75 -12.31 -3.94
C ARG A 205 14.45 -13.65 -3.67
N THR A 206 13.71 -14.77 -3.66
CA THR A 206 14.32 -16.10 -3.44
C THR A 206 15.32 -16.47 -4.52
N THR A 207 15.07 -16.09 -5.77
CA THR A 207 15.97 -16.34 -6.90
C THR A 207 17.25 -15.50 -6.80
N LEU A 208 17.11 -14.22 -6.39
CA LEU A 208 18.22 -13.28 -6.23
C LEU A 208 19.11 -13.58 -5.02
N ASP A 209 18.52 -14.14 -3.96
CA ASP A 209 19.23 -14.46 -2.71
C ASP A 209 19.82 -15.88 -2.73
N SER A 210 19.47 -16.71 -3.73
CA SER A 210 20.07 -18.04 -3.90
C SER A 210 21.54 -17.90 -4.31
N PRO A 211 22.50 -18.44 -3.54
CA PRO A 211 23.89 -18.47 -3.96
C PRO A 211 23.98 -19.28 -5.25
N CYS A 212 24.40 -18.63 -6.33
CA CYS A 212 24.67 -19.32 -7.57
C CYS A 212 25.80 -20.33 -7.30
N VAL A 213 25.47 -21.61 -7.22
CA VAL A 213 26.46 -22.69 -7.31
C VAL A 213 26.91 -22.69 -8.75
N SER A 214 27.94 -21.90 -9.06
CA SER A 214 28.61 -21.94 -10.35
C SER A 214 29.07 -23.38 -10.60
N PRO A 215 28.68 -24.04 -11.70
CA PRO A 215 29.39 -25.22 -12.15
C PRO A 215 30.83 -24.79 -12.44
N ALA A 216 31.78 -25.35 -11.70
CA ALA A 216 33.20 -25.11 -11.95
C ALA A 216 33.55 -25.61 -13.36
N LEU A 217 33.67 -24.71 -14.33
CA LEU A 217 34.34 -25.00 -15.59
C LEU A 217 35.87 -24.90 -15.37
N PRO A 218 36.67 -25.83 -15.92
CA PRO A 218 38.09 -25.90 -15.65
C PRO A 218 38.88 -24.75 -16.30
N LYS A 219 39.87 -24.26 -15.55
CA LYS A 219 40.85 -23.23 -15.90
C LYS A 219 41.54 -23.50 -17.24
N ALA A 220 41.63 -22.47 -18.09
CA ALA A 220 42.70 -22.29 -19.06
C ALA A 220 43.29 -20.87 -18.91
N ALA A 221 44.61 -20.78 -19.10
CA ALA A 221 45.53 -19.72 -18.65
C ALA A 221 45.65 -18.54 -19.66
N PRO A 222 46.45 -17.48 -19.36
CA PRO A 222 46.19 -16.08 -19.75
C PRO A 222 46.83 -15.64 -21.07
N VAL A 223 46.26 -14.61 -21.71
CA VAL A 223 46.92 -13.85 -22.79
C VAL A 223 46.64 -12.35 -22.67
N CYS A 224 47.75 -11.60 -22.72
CA CYS A 224 48.05 -10.16 -22.72
C CYS A 224 46.97 -9.06 -22.77
N ASP A 225 47.20 -8.11 -21.86
CA ASP A 225 47.13 -6.63 -21.95
C ASP A 225 46.64 -5.99 -23.26
N ARG A 226 45.57 -5.19 -23.11
CA ARG A 226 45.45 -3.90 -23.77
C ARG A 226 44.99 -2.85 -22.76
N SER A 227 45.90 -1.94 -22.47
CA SER A 227 45.70 -0.67 -21.80
C SER A 227 44.61 0.16 -22.49
N ALA A 228 43.49 0.34 -21.80
CA ALA A 228 42.52 1.39 -22.10
C ALA A 228 42.48 2.35 -20.91
N SER A 229 42.89 3.59 -21.14
CA SER A 229 42.89 4.67 -20.17
C SER A 229 41.49 4.89 -19.60
N VAL A 230 41.31 4.63 -18.32
CA VAL A 230 40.11 5.02 -17.58
C VAL A 230 40.16 6.53 -17.36
N CYS A 231 39.35 7.27 -18.10
CA CYS A 231 39.02 8.65 -17.76
C CYS A 231 37.94 8.60 -16.67
N THR A 232 38.34 8.60 -15.40
CA THR A 232 37.44 8.78 -14.26
C THR A 232 37.04 10.25 -14.18
N ILE A 233 35.97 10.62 -14.88
CA ILE A 233 35.27 11.87 -14.60
C ILE A 233 34.42 11.61 -13.33
N PRO A 234 34.67 12.29 -12.20
CA PRO A 234 33.82 12.15 -11.02
C PRO A 234 32.43 12.71 -11.36
N ILE A 235 31.47 11.81 -11.59
CA ILE A 235 30.07 12.17 -11.80
C ILE A 235 29.55 12.75 -10.48
N LYS A 236 29.50 14.08 -10.40
CA LYS A 236 28.81 14.78 -9.31
C LYS A 236 27.34 14.38 -9.39
N THR A 237 26.86 13.69 -8.37
CA THR A 237 25.43 13.42 -8.19
C THR A 237 24.66 14.74 -8.27
N SER A 238 23.70 14.83 -9.18
CA SER A 238 22.89 16.03 -9.40
C SER A 238 22.14 16.40 -8.11
N SER A 239 21.80 17.68 -7.92
CA SER A 239 21.04 18.11 -6.75
C SER A 239 19.68 17.39 -6.66
N PHE A 240 19.11 17.00 -7.81
CA PHE A 240 17.90 16.18 -7.91
C PHE A 240 18.12 14.75 -7.39
N ALA A 241 19.23 14.09 -7.75
CA ALA A 241 19.57 12.77 -7.21
C ALA A 241 19.79 12.81 -5.69
N ARG A 242 20.39 13.91 -5.17
CA ARG A 242 20.53 14.12 -3.73
C ARG A 242 19.18 14.41 -3.05
N LYS A 243 18.26 15.10 -3.72
CA LYS A 243 16.89 15.36 -3.22
C LYS A 243 16.09 14.06 -3.16
N GLN A 244 16.23 13.19 -4.17
CA GLN A 244 15.60 11.86 -4.24
C GLN A 244 16.13 10.91 -3.15
N VAL A 245 17.44 10.92 -2.89
CA VAL A 245 18.06 10.17 -1.79
C VAL A 245 17.68 10.74 -0.41
N ARG A 246 17.55 12.07 -0.25
CA ARG A 246 17.18 12.68 1.02
C ARG A 246 15.70 12.44 1.36
N LEU A 247 14.81 12.46 0.37
CA LEU A 247 13.40 12.07 0.48
C LEU A 247 13.27 10.59 0.89
N SER A 248 14.05 9.70 0.27
CA SER A 248 14.06 8.27 0.65
C SER A 248 14.51 8.03 2.10
N ARG A 249 15.35 8.90 2.66
CA ARG A 249 15.85 8.80 4.05
C ARG A 249 14.83 9.31 5.07
N GLU A 250 14.00 10.28 4.68
CA GLU A 250 12.89 10.77 5.49
C GLU A 250 11.73 9.76 5.47
N GLU A 251 11.38 9.22 4.29
CA GLU A 251 10.50 8.05 4.14
C GLU A 251 10.98 6.82 4.92
N GLN A 252 12.29 6.55 4.97
CA GLN A 252 12.83 5.40 5.72
C GLN A 252 12.63 5.54 7.23
N ARG A 253 12.55 6.77 7.77
CA ARG A 253 12.22 7.01 9.19
C ARG A 253 10.74 6.77 9.49
N TYR A 254 9.85 6.91 8.50
CA TYR A 254 8.45 6.51 8.61
C TYR A 254 8.25 4.98 8.63
N ARG A 255 9.28 4.18 8.29
CA ARG A 255 9.14 2.77 7.88
C ARG A 255 9.64 1.70 8.87
N SER A 256 10.31 2.03 9.95
CA SER A 256 10.97 1.00 10.78
C SER A 256 10.12 0.49 11.96
N HIS A 257 9.62 -0.75 11.78
CA HIS A 257 9.66 -1.90 12.72
C HIS A 257 8.32 -2.57 13.13
N LEU A 258 7.15 -1.97 12.91
CA LEU A 258 5.88 -2.57 13.41
C LEU A 258 4.88 -3.01 12.33
N ALA A 259 4.69 -2.24 11.24
CA ALA A 259 3.61 -2.51 10.28
C ALA A 259 3.84 -3.74 9.36
N TRP A 260 5.08 -4.00 8.96
CA TRP A 260 5.37 -5.05 7.95
C TRP A 260 5.29 -6.48 8.50
N ASN A 261 5.68 -6.69 9.76
CA ASN A 261 5.64 -8.02 10.39
C ASN A 261 4.21 -8.40 10.80
N ALA A 262 3.39 -7.43 11.24
CA ALA A 262 1.98 -7.64 11.54
C ALA A 262 1.16 -7.99 10.29
N TRP A 263 1.46 -7.37 9.15
CA TRP A 263 0.76 -7.65 7.89
C TRP A 263 1.17 -8.99 7.24
N ASN A 264 2.43 -9.40 7.36
CA ASN A 264 2.89 -10.71 6.89
C ASN A 264 2.32 -11.91 7.68
N CYS A 265 1.70 -11.67 8.84
CA CYS A 265 0.95 -12.69 9.56
C CYS A 265 -0.40 -13.05 8.91
N SER A 266 -0.87 -12.34 7.88
CA SER A 266 -1.95 -12.79 6.98
C SER A 266 -1.53 -13.93 6.04
N ARG A 267 -0.60 -14.80 6.48
CA ARG A 267 -0.33 -16.13 5.89
C ARG A 267 -1.57 -17.05 5.89
N GLU A 268 -2.67 -16.64 6.53
CA GLU A 268 -3.94 -17.37 6.52
C GLU A 268 -4.83 -17.12 5.29
N LEU A 269 -4.41 -16.29 4.31
CA LEU A 269 -5.11 -16.15 3.02
C LEU A 269 -4.93 -17.36 2.06
N ARG A 270 -4.58 -18.53 2.61
CA ARG A 270 -4.56 -19.82 1.92
C ARG A 270 -5.12 -20.93 2.82
N GLN A 271 -6.43 -20.94 3.05
CA GLN A 271 -7.14 -22.21 3.18
C GLN A 271 -8.22 -22.25 2.10
N PRO A 272 -8.11 -23.14 1.10
CA PRO A 272 -9.27 -23.53 0.32
C PRO A 272 -10.28 -24.17 1.28
N LEU A 273 -11.56 -23.81 1.14
CA LEU A 273 -12.68 -24.60 1.66
C LEU A 273 -12.59 -26.00 1.04
N GLY A 274 -11.89 -26.91 1.71
CA GLY A 274 -11.64 -28.27 1.28
C GLY A 274 -12.31 -29.26 2.22
N GLY A 275 -13.43 -29.83 1.75
CA GLY A 275 -13.86 -31.20 2.09
C GLY A 275 -14.37 -31.45 3.49
N ALA A 276 -15.70 -31.52 3.63
CA ALA A 276 -16.33 -32.23 4.73
C ALA A 276 -15.77 -33.66 4.84
N PRO A 277 -15.33 -34.14 6.01
CA PRO A 277 -14.98 -35.54 6.18
C PRO A 277 -16.28 -36.34 6.27
N THR A 278 -16.65 -37.00 5.18
CA THR A 278 -17.60 -38.11 5.22
C THR A 278 -17.06 -39.18 6.17
N GLN A 279 -17.71 -39.33 7.32
CA GLN A 279 -17.46 -40.43 8.25
C GLN A 279 -17.68 -41.76 7.54
N SER A 280 -16.58 -42.48 7.27
CA SER A 280 -16.61 -43.88 6.90
C SER A 280 -17.07 -44.70 8.12
N ARG A 281 -18.36 -45.06 8.11
CA ARG A 281 -18.98 -45.94 9.10
C ARG A 281 -18.54 -47.38 8.81
N ARG A 282 -17.42 -47.81 9.40
CA ARG A 282 -17.03 -49.24 9.44
C ARG A 282 -18.12 -50.02 10.21
N ARG A 283 -18.83 -50.91 9.51
CA ARG A 283 -19.59 -52.00 10.12
C ARG A 283 -18.62 -53.18 10.32
N SER A 284 -18.36 -53.53 11.56
CA SER A 284 -17.71 -54.79 11.92
C SER A 284 -18.74 -55.92 11.82
N MET A 285 -18.43 -56.95 11.03
CA MET A 285 -19.06 -58.26 11.13
C MET A 285 -18.08 -59.19 11.84
N THR A 286 -18.52 -59.80 12.94
CA THR A 286 -18.01 -61.07 13.44
C THR A 286 -19.17 -61.80 14.12
N SER A 287 -19.43 -62.99 13.59
CA SER A 287 -20.06 -64.19 14.17
C SER A 287 -21.41 -64.06 14.87
#